data_AF-A0A7W7IVQ3-F1
#
_entry.id   AF-A0A7W7IVQ3-F1
#
_cell.length_a   1.000
_cell.length_b   1.000
_cell.length_c   1.000
_cell.angle_alpha   90.00
_cell.angle_beta   90.00
_cell.angle_gamma   90.00
#
_symmetry.space_group_name_H-M   'P 1'
#
loop_
_entity.id
_entity.type
_entity.pdbx_description
1 polymer ?
#
loop_
_entity_poly.entity_id
_entity_poly.type
_entity_poly.pdbx_seq_one_letter_code
_entity_poly.pdbx_strand_id
1 'polypeptide(L)'
;MSDALKHECGIALVRLLKPLEYYKEKYGTAFYGIQKMYLMMEKQHNRGQDGAGFASIKLDVDPGQRYISRVRSNHSQPIQDVFKQINERISEELKANPEIGDDINKIKSEIPYVGELFLGHVRYGTFGKNSIESVHPFLRQSNWMHRNLILAGNFNMTNVKELFENLVELGQHPKEMADTVTVMEKIGHFLDKEVMQLYQDCKAEGYSKRNASPVIAERLDIAKILARSAKNLDGGYAMAGLLGHGDAFVFRDPAGIRPAYFYQDDEVVVVASERPVIQTVFNVPFESVQEIDPGNALIIKKNGRVTMNQILEPTVKKACSFERIYFSRGSDAEIYQERKDLGKLILPAVLKAIDSDTDNTVFSYIPNTAETSFYGLVEAAQDFLNQRKNNYILENRNTLTAETLQELLAVKIRTEKVAIKDAKLRTFITEDSSRDDLVAHVYDVTYGVIKPEDNLVIIDDSIVRGTTLKMSIIKMMDRLKPKRIVIVSSAPQIRYPDCYGIDMAKLEGLVAFRAALALLKERNLYHIVDEVYAKCKAQENFADKDVVNYVTEIYSQFTDEEISDKIAEMLSSPEINAEVKIIFQTVEDLHKACPKNLGDWYFTGDYPTPGGNRVVNRAFMNFYEGKDARAY
;
A
#
# COMPACT_ATOMS: atom_id res chain seq x y z
N MET A 1 10.60 2.52 15.98
CA MET A 1 10.06 1.97 14.72
C MET A 1 10.88 2.51 13.55
N SER A 2 11.26 1.73 12.54
CA SER A 2 11.48 2.34 11.20
C SER A 2 10.28 3.26 10.93
N ASP A 3 10.52 4.56 10.67
CA ASP A 3 9.57 5.64 11.06
C ASP A 3 8.17 5.36 10.54
N ALA A 4 7.26 4.94 11.44
CA ALA A 4 6.11 4.13 11.04
C ALA A 4 5.20 4.86 10.05
N LEU A 5 5.40 4.51 8.78
CA LEU A 5 4.71 5.07 7.64
C LEU A 5 3.21 4.78 7.75
N LYS A 6 2.41 5.78 7.38
CA LYS A 6 0.94 5.70 7.41
C LYS A 6 0.43 5.38 6.01
N HIS A 7 -0.41 4.35 5.91
CA HIS A 7 -0.23 3.40 4.82
C HIS A 7 -1.50 2.87 4.15
N GLU A 8 -1.62 3.10 2.83
CA GLU A 8 -2.38 2.32 1.83
C GLU A 8 -3.67 1.64 2.32
N CYS A 9 -4.80 2.21 1.94
CA CYS A 9 -6.09 1.55 2.14
C CYS A 9 -6.18 0.21 1.40
N GLY A 10 -7.06 -0.69 1.83
CA GLY A 10 -7.38 -1.95 1.16
C GLY A 10 -8.83 -2.02 0.71
N ILE A 11 -9.09 -2.61 -0.46
CA ILE A 11 -10.44 -2.94 -0.95
C ILE A 11 -10.72 -4.44 -0.87
N ALA A 12 -11.98 -4.80 -0.67
CA ALA A 12 -12.48 -6.17 -0.78
C ALA A 12 -13.85 -6.14 -1.50
N LEU A 13 -14.02 -6.93 -2.55
CA LEU A 13 -15.29 -7.07 -3.28
C LEU A 13 -15.64 -8.55 -3.41
N VAL A 14 -16.91 -8.90 -3.21
CA VAL A 14 -17.45 -10.24 -3.43
C VAL A 14 -18.79 -10.13 -4.16
N ARG A 15 -18.94 -10.87 -5.26
CA ARG A 15 -20.20 -11.13 -5.98
C ARG A 15 -20.52 -12.61 -5.87
N LEU A 16 -21.71 -12.95 -5.40
CA LEU A 16 -22.22 -14.34 -5.29
C LEU A 16 -22.98 -14.73 -6.58
N LEU A 17 -22.41 -15.61 -7.39
CA LEU A 17 -22.94 -15.99 -8.71
C LEU A 17 -24.13 -16.97 -8.65
N LYS A 18 -24.42 -17.57 -7.48
CA LYS A 18 -25.61 -18.39 -7.24
C LYS A 18 -26.64 -17.65 -6.36
N PRO A 19 -27.90 -18.13 -6.27
CA PRO A 19 -28.86 -17.69 -5.26
C PRO A 19 -28.39 -17.97 -3.82
N LEU A 20 -29.00 -17.34 -2.81
CA LEU A 20 -28.59 -17.48 -1.40
C LEU A 20 -28.86 -18.89 -0.85
N GLU A 21 -29.87 -19.55 -1.39
CA GLU A 21 -30.29 -20.92 -1.12
C GLU A 21 -29.13 -21.90 -1.34
N TYR A 22 -28.38 -21.73 -2.43
CA TYR A 22 -27.23 -22.55 -2.77
C TYR A 22 -26.14 -22.50 -1.68
N TYR A 23 -25.86 -21.32 -1.10
CA TYR A 23 -24.88 -21.20 -0.03
C TYR A 23 -25.42 -21.69 1.32
N LYS A 24 -26.73 -21.60 1.56
CA LYS A 24 -27.37 -22.27 2.70
C LYS A 24 -27.22 -23.78 2.61
N GLU A 25 -27.46 -24.38 1.45
CA GLU A 25 -27.33 -25.82 1.22
C GLU A 25 -25.87 -26.29 1.29
N LYS A 26 -24.96 -25.64 0.55
CA LYS A 26 -23.56 -26.06 0.42
C LYS A 26 -22.68 -25.69 1.62
N TYR A 27 -22.93 -24.55 2.26
CA TYR A 27 -22.09 -24.00 3.34
C TYR A 27 -22.84 -23.83 4.67
N GLY A 28 -24.08 -24.30 4.77
CA GLY A 28 -24.91 -24.24 5.98
C GLY A 28 -25.49 -22.86 6.33
N THR A 29 -25.18 -21.81 5.55
CA THR A 29 -25.50 -20.42 5.92
C THR A 29 -25.85 -19.51 4.74
N ALA A 30 -26.95 -18.75 4.89
CA ALA A 30 -27.30 -17.64 3.99
C ALA A 30 -26.33 -16.45 4.11
N PHE A 31 -25.58 -16.36 5.22
CA PHE A 31 -24.68 -15.24 5.54
C PHE A 31 -23.26 -15.42 4.96
N TYR A 32 -23.05 -16.40 4.07
CA TYR A 32 -21.75 -16.74 3.46
C TYR A 32 -20.99 -15.50 2.96
N GLY A 33 -21.65 -14.61 2.20
CA GLY A 33 -21.03 -13.39 1.69
C GLY A 33 -20.50 -12.46 2.79
N ILE A 34 -21.27 -12.27 3.88
CA ILE A 34 -20.86 -11.46 5.03
C ILE A 34 -19.65 -12.10 5.74
N GLN A 35 -19.67 -13.43 5.92
CA GLN A 35 -18.58 -14.17 6.55
C GLN A 35 -17.28 -14.10 5.72
N LYS A 36 -17.37 -14.24 4.39
CA LYS A 36 -16.22 -14.06 3.49
C LYS A 36 -15.70 -12.62 3.52
N MET A 37 -16.58 -11.62 3.54
CA MET A 37 -16.20 -10.21 3.65
C MET A 37 -15.46 -9.89 4.95
N TYR A 38 -15.89 -10.44 6.10
CA TYR A 38 -15.17 -10.31 7.37
C TYR A 38 -13.72 -10.82 7.24
N LEU A 39 -13.57 -12.05 6.73
CA LEU A 39 -12.26 -12.67 6.55
C LEU A 39 -11.37 -11.88 5.55
N MET A 40 -11.93 -11.34 4.46
CA MET A 40 -11.17 -10.52 3.50
C MET A 40 -10.73 -9.18 4.07
N MET A 41 -11.49 -8.58 4.99
CA MET A 41 -11.13 -7.31 5.63
C MET A 41 -10.09 -7.53 6.75
N GLU A 42 -10.26 -8.54 7.61
CA GLU A 42 -9.25 -8.93 8.61
C GLU A 42 -7.92 -9.34 7.95
N LYS A 43 -7.96 -10.07 6.84
CA LYS A 43 -6.77 -10.41 6.04
C LYS A 43 -6.19 -9.21 5.28
N GLN A 44 -6.74 -8.01 5.42
CA GLN A 44 -6.15 -6.74 4.94
C GLN A 44 -5.90 -5.72 6.07
N HIS A 45 -5.90 -6.12 7.35
CA HIS A 45 -5.63 -5.22 8.48
C HIS A 45 -4.23 -4.54 8.46
N ASN A 46 -3.29 -5.04 7.65
CA ASN A 46 -2.02 -4.36 7.34
C ASN A 46 -2.21 -3.08 6.51
N ARG A 47 -3.33 -2.97 5.77
CA ARG A 47 -3.76 -1.84 4.92
C ARG A 47 -4.81 -0.94 5.57
N GLY A 48 -5.03 -1.03 6.88
CA GLY A 48 -5.95 -0.10 7.54
C GLY A 48 -6.32 -0.48 8.97
N GLN A 49 -6.08 0.45 9.88
CA GLN A 49 -6.41 0.34 11.30
C GLN A 49 -7.18 1.58 11.83
N ASP A 50 -7.25 2.67 11.07
CA ASP A 50 -7.89 3.93 11.48
C ASP A 50 -9.40 3.95 11.18
N GLY A 51 -9.86 3.15 10.23
CA GLY A 51 -11.27 2.99 9.92
C GLY A 51 -11.55 1.80 9.01
N ALA A 52 -12.82 1.42 8.91
CA ALA A 52 -13.29 0.36 8.04
C ALA A 52 -14.76 0.60 7.66
N GLY A 53 -15.19 0.04 6.55
CA GLY A 53 -16.60 0.09 6.15
C GLY A 53 -17.00 -1.06 5.26
N PHE A 54 -18.31 -1.33 5.26
CA PHE A 54 -18.95 -2.42 4.54
C PHE A 54 -20.21 -1.88 3.88
N ALA A 55 -20.46 -2.32 2.66
CA ALA A 55 -21.73 -2.13 1.95
C ALA A 55 -22.14 -3.41 1.24
N SER A 56 -23.46 -3.59 1.08
CA SER A 56 -24.03 -4.71 0.33
C SER A 56 -25.27 -4.29 -0.47
N ILE A 57 -25.51 -5.03 -1.55
CA ILE A 57 -26.64 -4.88 -2.45
C ILE A 57 -27.36 -6.23 -2.56
N LYS A 58 -28.67 -6.21 -2.29
CA LYS A 58 -29.61 -7.30 -2.61
C LYS A 58 -30.07 -7.21 -4.05
N LEU A 59 -30.12 -8.34 -4.74
CA LEU A 59 -30.64 -8.44 -6.11
C LEU A 59 -32.13 -8.81 -6.12
N ASP A 60 -32.83 -8.42 -7.18
CA ASP A 60 -34.20 -8.86 -7.46
C ASP A 60 -35.20 -8.63 -6.31
N VAL A 61 -35.09 -7.46 -5.69
CA VAL A 61 -36.00 -6.95 -4.66
C VAL A 61 -37.26 -6.31 -5.25
N ASP A 62 -38.35 -6.32 -4.49
CA ASP A 62 -39.57 -5.59 -4.82
C ASP A 62 -39.51 -4.10 -4.44
N PRO A 63 -40.24 -3.21 -5.15
CA PRO A 63 -40.37 -1.81 -4.77
C PRO A 63 -40.90 -1.63 -3.34
N GLY A 64 -40.12 -0.96 -2.49
CA GLY A 64 -40.40 -0.77 -1.06
C GLY A 64 -39.49 -1.59 -0.14
N GLN A 65 -38.85 -2.66 -0.65
CA GLN A 65 -37.84 -3.40 0.09
C GLN A 65 -36.49 -2.66 0.12
N ARG A 66 -35.74 -2.81 1.21
CA ARG A 66 -34.41 -2.21 1.35
C ARG A 66 -33.33 -3.08 0.71
N TYR A 67 -32.77 -2.62 -0.41
CA TYR A 67 -31.74 -3.35 -1.15
C TYR A 67 -30.30 -2.90 -0.88
N ILE A 68 -30.05 -1.62 -0.56
CA ILE A 68 -28.72 -1.13 -0.16
C ILE A 68 -28.58 -1.12 1.37
N SER A 69 -27.53 -1.76 1.86
CA SER A 69 -27.04 -1.64 3.23
C SER A 69 -25.63 -1.06 3.26
N ARG A 70 -25.31 -0.23 4.26
CA ARG A 70 -23.97 0.33 4.49
C ARG A 70 -23.75 0.58 5.99
N VAL A 71 -22.56 0.28 6.46
CA VAL A 71 -22.05 0.58 7.81
C VAL A 71 -20.58 1.01 7.72
N ARG A 72 -20.12 1.84 8.64
CA ARG A 72 -18.74 2.37 8.71
C ARG A 72 -18.32 2.50 10.17
N SER A 73 -17.02 2.44 10.44
CA SER A 73 -16.43 2.71 11.75
C SER A 73 -15.08 3.42 11.64
N ASN A 74 -14.79 4.29 12.60
CA ASN A 74 -13.48 4.88 12.89
C ASN A 74 -13.06 4.60 14.36
N HIS A 75 -13.62 3.56 14.99
CA HIS A 75 -13.20 3.09 16.31
C HIS A 75 -11.82 2.38 16.24
N SER A 76 -11.21 2.11 17.40
CA SER A 76 -9.86 1.54 17.53
C SER A 76 -9.70 0.08 17.02
N GLN A 77 -10.81 -0.60 16.77
CA GLN A 77 -10.91 -1.92 16.15
C GLN A 77 -12.04 -1.87 15.11
N PRO A 78 -11.85 -1.15 13.99
CA PRO A 78 -12.97 -0.68 13.18
C PRO A 78 -13.59 -1.80 12.32
N ILE A 79 -12.80 -2.83 11.98
CA ILE A 79 -13.30 -4.02 11.26
C ILE A 79 -14.21 -4.81 12.20
N GLN A 80 -13.72 -5.10 13.40
CA GLN A 80 -14.43 -5.87 14.42
C GLN A 80 -15.71 -5.15 14.86
N ASP A 81 -15.66 -3.81 14.99
CA ASP A 81 -16.82 -2.97 15.27
C ASP A 81 -17.85 -2.96 14.12
N VAL A 82 -17.42 -2.85 12.85
CA VAL A 82 -18.31 -2.97 11.68
C VAL A 82 -19.06 -4.30 11.69
N PHE A 83 -18.36 -5.43 11.88
CA PHE A 83 -19.02 -6.75 11.86
C PHE A 83 -19.79 -7.05 13.14
N LYS A 84 -19.43 -6.45 14.28
CA LYS A 84 -20.26 -6.44 15.49
C LYS A 84 -21.61 -5.75 15.20
N GLN A 85 -21.61 -4.52 14.67
CA GLN A 85 -22.84 -3.78 14.33
C GLN A 85 -23.72 -4.52 13.30
N ILE A 86 -23.11 -5.26 12.37
CA ILE A 86 -23.82 -6.14 11.42
C ILE A 86 -24.51 -7.29 12.17
N ASN A 87 -23.75 -8.03 12.97
CA ASN A 87 -24.22 -9.23 13.67
C ASN A 87 -25.25 -8.92 14.76
N GLU A 88 -25.09 -7.81 15.49
CA GLU A 88 -26.06 -7.33 16.49
C GLU A 88 -27.40 -7.05 15.82
N ARG A 89 -27.42 -6.23 14.75
CA ARG A 89 -28.66 -5.91 14.03
C ARG A 89 -29.32 -7.12 13.38
N ILE A 90 -28.55 -8.04 12.80
CA ILE A 90 -29.10 -9.31 12.27
C ILE A 90 -29.74 -10.13 13.40
N SER A 91 -29.08 -10.18 14.57
CA SER A 91 -29.59 -10.90 15.74
C SER A 91 -30.81 -10.24 16.39
N GLU A 92 -30.96 -8.91 16.27
CA GLU A 92 -32.14 -8.18 16.73
C GLU A 92 -33.36 -8.47 15.84
N GLU A 93 -33.21 -8.35 14.52
CA GLU A 93 -34.31 -8.59 13.56
C GLU A 93 -34.78 -10.06 13.59
N LEU A 94 -33.87 -11.04 13.75
CA LEU A 94 -34.21 -12.45 13.91
C LEU A 94 -34.89 -12.78 15.26
N LYS A 95 -34.67 -11.97 16.31
CA LYS A 95 -35.38 -12.10 17.60
C LYS A 95 -36.74 -11.41 17.58
N ALA A 96 -36.85 -10.30 16.86
CA ALA A 96 -38.09 -9.55 16.70
C ALA A 96 -39.10 -10.28 15.82
N ASN A 97 -38.63 -11.02 14.80
CA ASN A 97 -39.46 -11.73 13.83
C ASN A 97 -39.04 -13.23 13.75
N PRO A 98 -39.31 -14.06 14.78
CA PRO A 98 -38.88 -15.47 14.81
C PRO A 98 -39.41 -16.32 13.65
N GLU A 99 -40.51 -15.91 13.02
CA GLU A 99 -41.11 -16.53 11.85
C GLU A 99 -40.30 -16.38 10.55
N ILE A 100 -39.20 -15.61 10.58
CA ILE A 100 -38.17 -15.64 9.52
C ILE A 100 -37.48 -17.01 9.51
N GLY A 101 -37.12 -17.54 10.69
CA GLY A 101 -36.50 -18.85 10.84
C GLY A 101 -35.30 -19.08 9.90
N ASP A 102 -35.39 -20.13 9.09
CA ASP A 102 -34.43 -20.49 8.03
C ASP A 102 -34.98 -20.20 6.60
N ASP A 103 -36.10 -19.46 6.46
CA ASP A 103 -36.68 -19.11 5.17
C ASP A 103 -35.80 -18.09 4.43
N ILE A 104 -35.11 -18.57 3.39
CA ILE A 104 -34.15 -17.77 2.63
C ILE A 104 -34.81 -16.57 1.92
N ASN A 105 -36.08 -16.67 1.54
CA ASN A 105 -36.79 -15.54 0.94
C ASN A 105 -37.00 -14.42 1.96
N LYS A 106 -37.41 -14.76 3.19
CA LYS A 106 -37.56 -13.80 4.30
C LYS A 106 -36.23 -13.24 4.78
N ILE A 107 -35.21 -14.09 4.91
CA ILE A 107 -33.84 -13.68 5.22
C ILE A 107 -33.35 -12.70 4.13
N LYS A 108 -33.69 -12.94 2.87
CA LYS A 108 -33.36 -12.03 1.77
C LYS A 108 -34.19 -10.75 1.78
N SER A 109 -35.50 -10.75 2.02
CA SER A 109 -36.32 -9.52 2.05
C SER A 109 -36.01 -8.65 3.27
N GLU A 110 -36.16 -9.21 4.47
CA GLU A 110 -36.23 -8.46 5.73
C GLU A 110 -34.85 -8.22 6.37
N ILE A 111 -33.98 -9.24 6.47
CA ILE A 111 -32.75 -9.12 7.26
C ILE A 111 -31.76 -8.13 6.60
N PRO A 112 -31.21 -7.16 7.35
CA PRO A 112 -30.27 -6.17 6.83
C PRO A 112 -28.89 -6.78 6.53
N TYR A 113 -28.10 -6.09 5.71
CA TYR A 113 -26.74 -6.47 5.28
C TYR A 113 -26.60 -7.75 4.44
N VAL A 114 -27.56 -8.67 4.48
CA VAL A 114 -27.70 -9.78 3.52
C VAL A 114 -27.82 -9.24 2.09
N GLY A 115 -27.29 -9.97 1.11
CA GLY A 115 -27.31 -9.65 -0.32
C GLY A 115 -26.34 -10.54 -1.11
N GLU A 116 -26.16 -10.24 -2.38
CA GLU A 116 -25.35 -11.06 -3.31
C GLU A 116 -24.19 -10.27 -3.94
N LEU A 117 -24.02 -9.00 -3.58
CA LEU A 117 -22.91 -8.15 -4.01
C LEU A 117 -22.44 -7.28 -2.84
N PHE A 118 -21.13 -7.29 -2.57
CA PHE A 118 -20.53 -6.72 -1.38
C PHE A 118 -19.29 -5.88 -1.71
N LEU A 119 -19.08 -4.79 -0.96
CA LEU A 119 -17.88 -3.96 -1.02
C LEU A 119 -17.44 -3.56 0.39
N GLY A 120 -16.23 -3.95 0.76
CA GLY A 120 -15.56 -3.61 2.00
C GLY A 120 -14.32 -2.75 1.75
N HIS A 121 -13.97 -1.95 2.75
CA HIS A 121 -12.79 -1.09 2.74
C HIS A 121 -12.15 -1.07 4.12
N VAL A 122 -10.81 -1.08 4.14
CA VAL A 122 -10.00 -0.78 5.33
C VAL A 122 -9.19 0.46 5.06
N ARG A 123 -9.20 1.41 6.00
CA ARG A 123 -8.62 2.75 5.86
C ARG A 123 -7.44 2.95 6.80
N TYR A 124 -6.40 3.57 6.25
CA TYR A 124 -5.39 4.30 7.02
C TYR A 124 -5.55 5.80 6.72
N GLY A 125 -5.61 6.64 7.74
CA GLY A 125 -5.61 8.08 7.62
C GLY A 125 -4.20 8.60 7.35
N THR A 126 -3.85 8.79 6.07
CA THR A 126 -2.55 9.39 5.70
C THR A 126 -2.48 10.87 6.10
N PHE A 127 -3.59 11.61 6.03
CA PHE A 127 -3.74 12.95 6.61
C PHE A 127 -5.21 13.29 6.88
N GLY A 128 -5.45 14.38 7.61
CA GLY A 128 -6.79 14.84 8.01
C GLY A 128 -7.29 14.25 9.34
N LYS A 129 -8.41 14.77 9.85
CA LYS A 129 -9.05 14.25 11.07
C LYS A 129 -9.48 12.79 10.85
N ASN A 130 -9.35 11.92 11.85
CA ASN A 130 -9.92 10.57 11.76
C ASN A 130 -11.44 10.60 11.96
N SER A 131 -12.15 11.11 10.95
CA SER A 131 -13.60 11.25 10.92
C SER A 131 -14.25 10.07 10.20
N ILE A 132 -15.42 9.65 10.69
CA ILE A 132 -16.31 8.71 10.03
C ILE A 132 -16.68 9.15 8.59
N GLU A 133 -16.68 10.46 8.31
CA GLU A 133 -16.97 10.98 6.98
C GLU A 133 -15.93 10.62 5.93
N SER A 134 -14.66 10.50 6.33
CA SER A 134 -13.55 10.10 5.46
C SER A 134 -13.43 8.58 5.28
N VAL A 135 -14.31 7.78 5.92
CA VAL A 135 -14.30 6.32 5.81
C VAL A 135 -15.13 5.89 4.59
N HIS A 136 -14.56 5.01 3.76
CA HIS A 136 -15.23 4.41 2.61
C HIS A 136 -16.01 3.14 3.07
N PRO A 137 -16.99 2.62 2.31
CA PRO A 137 -17.50 3.12 1.04
C PRO A 137 -18.31 4.42 1.19
N PHE A 138 -18.18 5.30 0.19
CA PHE A 138 -19.12 6.40 -0.03
C PHE A 138 -20.36 5.90 -0.78
N LEU A 139 -21.47 6.64 -0.71
CA LEU A 139 -22.75 6.27 -1.31
C LEU A 139 -23.46 7.52 -1.82
N ARG A 140 -23.68 7.57 -3.14
CA ARG A 140 -24.53 8.51 -3.87
C ARG A 140 -25.91 7.87 -4.06
N GLN A 141 -26.96 8.46 -3.49
CA GLN A 141 -28.31 7.86 -3.47
C GLN A 141 -29.23 8.43 -4.56
N SER A 142 -30.16 7.59 -5.03
CA SER A 142 -31.25 8.00 -5.92
C SER A 142 -32.47 7.08 -5.77
N ASN A 143 -33.67 7.58 -6.08
CA ASN A 143 -34.86 6.72 -6.18
C ASN A 143 -34.84 5.80 -7.42
N TRP A 144 -33.91 6.05 -8.37
CA TRP A 144 -33.66 5.18 -9.52
C TRP A 144 -32.49 4.24 -9.20
N MET A 145 -32.73 2.92 -9.09
CA MET A 145 -31.71 1.95 -8.67
C MET A 145 -30.41 2.09 -9.48
N HIS A 146 -30.51 2.15 -10.80
CA HIS A 146 -29.38 2.30 -11.73
C HIS A 146 -28.66 3.66 -11.71
N ARG A 147 -29.04 4.60 -10.82
CA ARG A 147 -28.31 5.85 -10.53
C ARG A 147 -27.61 5.87 -9.16
N ASN A 148 -27.84 4.84 -8.33
CA ASN A 148 -27.16 4.72 -7.05
C ASN A 148 -25.74 4.19 -7.31
N LEU A 149 -24.75 4.85 -6.71
CA LEU A 149 -23.34 4.48 -6.80
C LEU A 149 -22.75 4.39 -5.41
N ILE A 150 -22.13 3.25 -5.11
CA ILE A 150 -21.28 3.05 -3.93
C ILE A 150 -19.84 3.03 -4.43
N LEU A 151 -18.91 3.74 -3.77
CA LEU A 151 -17.51 3.81 -4.20
C LEU A 151 -16.54 3.60 -3.01
N ALA A 152 -15.51 2.78 -3.22
CA ALA A 152 -14.36 2.63 -2.34
C ALA A 152 -13.05 2.55 -3.16
N GLY A 153 -11.89 2.59 -2.51
CA GLY A 153 -10.62 2.48 -3.24
C GLY A 153 -9.36 2.72 -2.40
N ASN A 154 -8.23 2.26 -2.94
CA ASN A 154 -6.88 2.69 -2.56
C ASN A 154 -6.42 3.66 -3.66
N PHE A 155 -6.61 4.96 -3.45
CA PHE A 155 -6.25 5.98 -4.42
C PHE A 155 -5.87 7.32 -3.81
N ASN A 156 -5.06 8.07 -4.53
CA ASN A 156 -4.74 9.47 -4.29
C ASN A 156 -4.54 10.14 -5.66
N MET A 157 -5.30 11.19 -5.96
CA MET A 157 -5.18 11.99 -7.18
C MET A 157 -4.17 13.12 -6.94
N THR A 158 -3.34 13.44 -7.92
CA THR A 158 -2.43 14.59 -7.83
C THR A 158 -3.14 15.89 -8.20
N ASN A 159 -4.19 15.83 -9.03
CA ASN A 159 -4.89 16.97 -9.64
C ASN A 159 -6.32 17.20 -9.09
N VAL A 160 -6.56 16.91 -7.80
CA VAL A 160 -7.88 17.08 -7.13
C VAL A 160 -8.53 18.45 -7.41
N LYS A 161 -7.73 19.52 -7.46
CA LYS A 161 -8.17 20.90 -7.70
C LYS A 161 -8.75 21.06 -9.11
N GLU A 162 -8.01 20.68 -10.14
CA GLU A 162 -8.48 20.66 -11.53
C GLU A 162 -9.74 19.79 -11.66
N LEU A 163 -9.75 18.60 -11.05
CA LEU A 163 -10.89 17.70 -11.08
C LEU A 163 -12.14 18.27 -10.39
N PHE A 164 -11.97 19.06 -9.34
CA PHE A 164 -13.06 19.77 -8.64
C PHE A 164 -13.57 20.96 -9.47
N GLU A 165 -12.67 21.76 -10.04
CA GLU A 165 -12.98 22.88 -10.93
C GLU A 165 -13.78 22.41 -12.16
N ASN A 166 -13.37 21.31 -12.80
CA ASN A 166 -14.13 20.64 -13.86
C ASN A 166 -15.59 20.31 -13.45
N LEU A 167 -15.86 19.95 -12.18
CA LEU A 167 -17.23 19.68 -11.70
C LEU A 167 -18.03 20.99 -11.51
N VAL A 168 -17.37 22.06 -11.05
CA VAL A 168 -17.99 23.38 -10.88
C VAL A 168 -18.32 24.01 -12.24
N GLU A 169 -17.44 23.87 -13.24
CA GLU A 169 -17.72 24.31 -14.63
C GLU A 169 -18.89 23.53 -15.27
N LEU A 170 -19.06 22.25 -14.90
CA LEU A 170 -20.24 21.44 -15.27
C LEU A 170 -21.52 21.84 -14.50
N GLY A 171 -21.48 22.89 -13.67
CA GLY A 171 -22.60 23.40 -12.89
C GLY A 171 -22.94 22.56 -11.65
N GLN A 172 -22.03 21.70 -11.20
CA GLN A 172 -22.21 20.92 -9.97
C GLN A 172 -21.70 21.69 -8.75
N HIS A 173 -22.12 21.25 -7.56
CA HIS A 173 -21.70 21.82 -6.28
C HIS A 173 -21.18 20.69 -5.36
N PRO A 174 -19.94 20.19 -5.56
CA PRO A 174 -19.42 19.09 -4.78
C PRO A 174 -19.23 19.51 -3.31
N LYS A 175 -19.67 18.66 -2.36
CA LYS A 175 -19.74 19.02 -0.93
C LYS A 175 -18.40 19.35 -0.27
N GLU A 176 -17.30 18.94 -0.89
CA GLU A 176 -15.96 18.89 -0.30
C GLU A 176 -14.94 18.71 -1.42
N MET A 177 -13.82 19.45 -1.38
CA MET A 177 -12.71 19.27 -2.33
C MET A 177 -11.82 18.10 -1.86
N ALA A 178 -12.27 16.88 -2.13
CA ALA A 178 -11.59 15.65 -1.75
C ALA A 178 -11.73 14.58 -2.85
N ASP A 179 -10.66 13.82 -3.08
CA ASP A 179 -10.50 12.80 -4.12
C ASP A 179 -11.75 11.96 -4.32
N THR A 180 -12.22 11.31 -3.25
CA THR A 180 -13.33 10.36 -3.29
C THR A 180 -14.66 11.02 -3.64
N VAL A 181 -14.89 12.26 -3.21
CA VAL A 181 -16.11 13.03 -3.57
C VAL A 181 -16.05 13.41 -5.04
N THR A 182 -14.91 13.95 -5.47
CA THR A 182 -14.69 14.41 -6.84
C THR A 182 -14.79 13.25 -7.85
N VAL A 183 -14.14 12.10 -7.57
CA VAL A 183 -14.26 10.90 -8.41
C VAL A 183 -15.68 10.33 -8.40
N MET A 184 -16.35 10.26 -7.25
CA MET A 184 -17.71 9.71 -7.15
C MET A 184 -18.73 10.54 -7.94
N GLU A 185 -18.72 11.87 -7.83
CA GLU A 185 -19.66 12.70 -8.58
C GLU A 185 -19.31 12.81 -10.07
N LYS A 186 -18.02 12.67 -10.44
CA LYS A 186 -17.62 12.58 -11.86
C LYS A 186 -18.12 11.30 -12.52
N ILE A 187 -18.03 10.14 -11.83
CA ILE A 187 -18.66 8.89 -12.28
C ILE A 187 -20.19 9.04 -12.28
N GLY A 188 -20.76 9.61 -11.21
CA GLY A 188 -22.20 9.85 -11.05
C GLY A 188 -22.82 10.71 -12.15
N HIS A 189 -22.10 11.74 -12.62
CA HIS A 189 -22.50 12.59 -13.74
C HIS A 189 -22.63 11.79 -15.06
N PHE A 190 -21.63 10.98 -15.39
CA PHE A 190 -21.67 10.18 -16.61
C PHE A 190 -22.66 9.01 -16.52
N LEU A 191 -22.84 8.42 -15.33
CA LEU A 191 -23.89 7.45 -15.03
C LEU A 191 -25.29 8.04 -15.26
N ASP A 192 -25.59 9.20 -14.68
CA ASP A 192 -26.89 9.87 -14.83
C ASP A 192 -27.18 10.25 -16.29
N LYS A 193 -26.15 10.67 -17.05
CA LYS A 193 -26.28 10.99 -18.49
C LYS A 193 -26.52 9.74 -19.34
N GLU A 194 -25.83 8.64 -19.07
CA GLU A 194 -26.00 7.38 -19.81
C GLU A 194 -27.39 6.77 -19.54
N VAL A 195 -27.81 6.75 -18.27
CA VAL A 195 -29.17 6.37 -17.84
C VAL A 195 -30.24 7.25 -18.51
N MET A 196 -30.00 8.56 -18.61
CA MET A 196 -30.95 9.47 -19.27
C MET A 196 -31.07 9.20 -20.78
N GLN A 197 -29.97 8.86 -21.45
CA GLN A 197 -30.00 8.46 -22.86
C GLN A 197 -30.79 7.16 -23.04
N LEU A 198 -30.40 6.09 -22.33
CA LEU A 198 -31.06 4.78 -22.40
C LEU A 198 -32.56 4.85 -22.09
N TYR A 199 -32.99 5.77 -21.22
CA TYR A 199 -34.42 6.03 -20.97
C TYR A 199 -35.16 6.65 -22.18
N GLN A 200 -34.53 7.56 -22.95
CA GLN A 200 -35.14 8.06 -24.18
C GLN A 200 -35.17 6.98 -25.27
N ASP A 201 -34.11 6.16 -25.36
CA ASP A 201 -34.03 5.06 -26.32
C ASP A 201 -35.14 4.02 -26.04
N CYS A 202 -35.27 3.58 -24.78
CA CYS A 202 -36.37 2.71 -24.33
C CYS A 202 -37.75 3.34 -24.59
N LYS A 203 -37.90 4.65 -24.41
CA LYS A 203 -39.15 5.36 -24.72
C LYS A 203 -39.47 5.39 -26.22
N ALA A 204 -38.45 5.53 -27.08
CA ALA A 204 -38.61 5.46 -28.54
C ALA A 204 -38.95 4.04 -29.02
N GLU A 205 -38.41 3.02 -28.35
CA GLU A 205 -38.77 1.60 -28.53
C GLU A 205 -40.13 1.22 -27.92
N GLY A 206 -40.85 2.16 -27.30
CA GLY A 206 -42.21 1.95 -26.78
C GLY A 206 -42.31 1.36 -25.37
N TYR A 207 -41.20 1.22 -24.63
CA TYR A 207 -41.23 0.75 -23.25
C TYR A 207 -41.96 1.73 -22.32
N SER A 208 -42.80 1.20 -21.42
CA SER A 208 -43.37 1.97 -20.33
C SER A 208 -42.29 2.41 -19.32
N LYS A 209 -42.54 3.47 -18.54
CA LYS A 209 -41.61 3.92 -17.49
C LYS A 209 -41.20 2.82 -16.50
N ARG A 210 -42.10 1.87 -16.21
CA ARG A 210 -41.82 0.70 -15.36
C ARG A 210 -40.92 -0.30 -16.08
N ASN A 211 -41.25 -0.63 -17.32
CA ASN A 211 -40.59 -1.68 -18.10
C ASN A 211 -39.22 -1.24 -18.64
N ALA A 212 -38.96 0.06 -18.76
CA ALA A 212 -37.66 0.60 -19.14
C ALA A 212 -36.58 0.38 -18.05
N SER A 213 -36.94 0.36 -16.76
CA SER A 213 -35.94 0.34 -15.67
C SER A 213 -35.04 -0.93 -15.65
N PRO A 214 -35.57 -2.16 -15.84
CA PRO A 214 -34.74 -3.36 -16.02
C PRO A 214 -33.89 -3.32 -17.29
N VAL A 215 -34.44 -2.80 -18.40
CA VAL A 215 -33.74 -2.71 -19.70
C VAL A 215 -32.58 -1.72 -19.65
N ILE A 216 -32.74 -0.60 -18.96
CA ILE A 216 -31.65 0.36 -18.68
C ILE A 216 -30.54 -0.33 -17.88
N ALA A 217 -30.87 -1.11 -16.84
CA ALA A 217 -29.89 -1.82 -16.03
C ALA A 217 -29.11 -2.89 -16.83
N GLU A 218 -29.79 -3.64 -17.69
CA GLU A 218 -29.17 -4.60 -18.61
C GLU A 218 -28.21 -3.89 -19.59
N ARG A 219 -28.72 -2.91 -20.33
CA ARG A 219 -27.99 -2.19 -21.40
C ARG A 219 -26.92 -1.22 -20.90
N LEU A 220 -26.81 -0.97 -19.60
CA LEU A 220 -25.87 0.01 -19.05
C LEU A 220 -24.40 -0.36 -19.36
N ASP A 221 -23.74 0.49 -20.15
CA ASP A 221 -22.34 0.37 -20.51
C ASP A 221 -21.45 1.07 -19.47
N ILE A 222 -20.95 0.27 -18.53
CA ILE A 222 -20.07 0.74 -17.46
C ILE A 222 -18.67 1.11 -18.00
N ALA A 223 -18.18 0.48 -19.07
CA ALA A 223 -16.88 0.81 -19.64
C ALA A 223 -16.89 2.23 -20.24
N LYS A 224 -17.94 2.58 -20.98
CA LYS A 224 -18.19 3.92 -21.53
C LYS A 224 -18.39 4.98 -20.45
N ILE A 225 -19.08 4.66 -19.34
CA ILE A 225 -19.21 5.56 -18.19
C ILE A 225 -17.83 5.80 -17.55
N LEU A 226 -17.08 4.74 -17.27
CA LEU A 226 -15.76 4.81 -16.68
C LEU A 226 -14.80 5.61 -17.57
N ALA A 227 -14.66 5.29 -18.86
CA ALA A 227 -13.72 5.96 -19.78
C ALA A 227 -13.99 7.48 -19.88
N ARG A 228 -15.26 7.88 -19.85
CA ARG A 228 -15.66 9.30 -19.86
C ARG A 228 -15.38 9.99 -18.51
N SER A 229 -15.53 9.28 -17.39
CA SER A 229 -15.17 9.79 -16.05
C SER A 229 -13.66 9.83 -15.79
N ALA A 230 -12.90 8.90 -16.39
CA ALA A 230 -11.47 8.70 -16.18
C ALA A 230 -10.59 9.70 -16.93
N LYS A 231 -11.13 10.37 -17.96
CA LYS A 231 -10.45 11.48 -18.65
C LYS A 231 -9.93 12.52 -17.64
N ASN A 232 -8.65 12.87 -17.72
CA ASN A 232 -7.93 13.76 -16.79
C ASN A 232 -7.78 13.22 -15.34
N LEU A 233 -7.92 11.93 -15.04
CA LEU A 233 -7.49 11.41 -13.72
C LEU A 233 -5.97 11.25 -13.70
N ASP A 234 -5.25 12.10 -12.96
CA ASP A 234 -3.82 11.94 -12.66
C ASP A 234 -3.64 11.46 -11.21
N GLY A 235 -3.00 10.31 -11.03
CA GLY A 235 -2.77 9.70 -9.73
C GLY A 235 -2.60 8.18 -9.82
N GLY A 236 -2.39 7.54 -8.67
CA GLY A 236 -2.37 6.08 -8.52
C GLY A 236 -3.68 5.62 -7.93
N TYR A 237 -4.31 4.59 -8.49
CA TYR A 237 -5.63 4.16 -8.06
C TYR A 237 -5.99 2.71 -8.36
N ALA A 238 -6.54 2.05 -7.35
CA ALA A 238 -7.41 0.89 -7.48
C ALA A 238 -8.76 1.23 -6.83
N MET A 239 -9.78 1.50 -7.65
CA MET A 239 -11.11 1.92 -7.18
C MET A 239 -12.17 0.87 -7.51
N ALA A 240 -13.06 0.60 -6.56
CA ALA A 240 -14.13 -0.38 -6.67
C ALA A 240 -15.49 0.30 -6.46
N GLY A 241 -16.45 0.02 -7.34
CA GLY A 241 -17.79 0.61 -7.28
C GLY A 241 -18.90 -0.41 -7.46
N LEU A 242 -20.01 -0.20 -6.74
CA LEU A 242 -21.25 -0.97 -6.88
C LEU A 242 -22.37 -0.06 -7.38
N LEU A 243 -23.17 -0.55 -8.34
CA LEU A 243 -24.33 0.15 -8.87
C LEU A 243 -25.61 -0.47 -8.32
N GLY A 244 -26.61 0.36 -8.00
CA GLY A 244 -27.79 -0.07 -7.25
C GLY A 244 -28.63 -1.21 -7.86
N HIS A 245 -28.53 -1.46 -9.17
CA HIS A 245 -29.20 -2.59 -9.84
C HIS A 245 -28.44 -3.91 -9.80
N GLY A 246 -27.23 -3.95 -9.23
CA GLY A 246 -26.45 -5.17 -9.03
C GLY A 246 -25.24 -5.39 -9.95
N ASP A 247 -24.88 -4.41 -10.78
CA ASP A 247 -23.58 -4.40 -11.45
C ASP A 247 -22.48 -3.84 -10.51
N ALA A 248 -21.23 -4.18 -10.78
CA ALA A 248 -20.05 -3.62 -10.13
C ALA A 248 -18.88 -3.44 -11.10
N PHE A 249 -17.87 -2.69 -10.66
CA PHE A 249 -16.57 -2.60 -11.34
C PHE A 249 -15.42 -2.50 -10.34
N VAL A 250 -14.22 -2.89 -10.76
CA VAL A 250 -12.94 -2.46 -10.16
C VAL A 250 -12.03 -1.95 -11.27
N PHE A 251 -11.56 -0.71 -11.16
CA PHE A 251 -10.81 0.02 -12.17
C PHE A 251 -9.43 0.43 -11.63
N ARG A 252 -8.37 0.22 -12.45
CA ARG A 252 -6.96 0.45 -12.10
C ARG A 252 -6.33 1.57 -12.95
N ASP A 253 -5.41 2.32 -12.34
CA ASP A 253 -4.63 3.36 -13.01
C ASP A 253 -3.78 2.85 -14.19
N PRO A 254 -3.49 3.69 -15.21
CA PRO A 254 -2.84 3.26 -16.45
C PRO A 254 -1.35 2.90 -16.28
N ALA A 255 -0.70 3.29 -15.18
CA ALA A 255 0.68 2.93 -14.87
C ALA A 255 0.79 1.67 -13.98
N GLY A 256 -0.33 1.17 -13.44
CA GLY A 256 -0.40 0.03 -12.54
C GLY A 256 0.11 0.32 -11.12
N ILE A 257 0.16 1.58 -10.69
CA ILE A 257 0.76 2.06 -9.44
C ILE A 257 0.19 1.32 -8.22
N ARG A 258 -1.13 1.19 -8.14
CA ARG A 258 -1.85 0.52 -7.04
C ARG A 258 -2.24 -0.91 -7.43
N PRO A 259 -2.04 -1.93 -6.58
CA PRO A 259 -2.43 -3.30 -6.92
C PRO A 259 -3.92 -3.56 -6.73
N ALA A 260 -4.45 -4.41 -7.61
CA ALA A 260 -5.73 -5.08 -7.44
C ALA A 260 -5.63 -6.47 -8.07
N TYR A 261 -6.10 -7.49 -7.35
CA TYR A 261 -6.08 -8.88 -7.76
C TYR A 261 -7.50 -9.45 -7.73
N PHE A 262 -7.84 -10.33 -8.67
CA PHE A 262 -9.17 -10.94 -8.78
C PHE A 262 -9.13 -12.45 -8.97
N TYR A 263 -10.26 -13.08 -8.65
CA TYR A 263 -10.52 -14.50 -8.84
C TYR A 263 -11.98 -14.71 -9.24
N GLN A 264 -12.25 -15.75 -10.03
CA GLN A 264 -13.59 -16.17 -10.40
C GLN A 264 -13.68 -17.70 -10.50
N ASP A 265 -14.80 -18.25 -10.04
CA ASP A 265 -15.27 -19.61 -10.34
C ASP A 265 -16.76 -19.56 -10.74
N ASP A 266 -17.47 -20.70 -10.66
CA ASP A 266 -18.91 -20.80 -10.91
C ASP A 266 -19.78 -20.16 -9.81
N GLU A 267 -19.22 -19.82 -8.66
CA GLU A 267 -19.92 -19.44 -7.43
C GLU A 267 -19.60 -18.03 -6.97
N VAL A 268 -18.41 -17.50 -7.23
CA VAL A 268 -17.99 -16.17 -6.80
C VAL A 268 -17.17 -15.42 -7.83
N VAL A 269 -17.26 -14.09 -7.78
CA VAL A 269 -16.22 -13.18 -8.29
C VAL A 269 -15.68 -12.40 -7.09
N VAL A 270 -14.37 -12.35 -6.94
CA VAL A 270 -13.68 -11.81 -5.76
C VAL A 270 -12.60 -10.84 -6.21
N VAL A 271 -12.46 -9.69 -5.54
CA VAL A 271 -11.35 -8.76 -5.77
C VAL A 271 -10.77 -8.26 -4.44
N ALA A 272 -9.45 -8.16 -4.34
CA ALA A 272 -8.73 -7.63 -3.17
C ALA A 272 -7.51 -6.80 -3.60
N SER A 273 -6.95 -5.99 -2.69
CA SER A 273 -5.67 -5.29 -2.95
C SER A 273 -4.45 -6.23 -2.90
N GLU A 274 -4.58 -7.43 -2.33
CA GLU A 274 -3.49 -8.40 -2.15
C GLU A 274 -3.92 -9.83 -2.52
N ARG A 275 -3.10 -10.51 -3.34
CA ARG A 275 -3.31 -11.89 -3.78
C ARG A 275 -3.48 -12.90 -2.63
N PRO A 276 -2.65 -12.90 -1.55
CA PRO A 276 -2.80 -13.86 -0.44
C PRO A 276 -4.14 -13.78 0.31
N VAL A 277 -4.85 -12.64 0.23
CA VAL A 277 -6.18 -12.46 0.83
C VAL A 277 -7.16 -13.44 0.17
N ILE A 278 -7.17 -13.46 -1.16
CA ILE A 278 -8.06 -14.32 -1.95
C ILE A 278 -7.68 -15.78 -1.73
N GLN A 279 -6.39 -16.12 -1.87
CA GLN A 279 -5.89 -17.48 -1.63
C GLN A 279 -6.28 -18.01 -0.25
N THR A 280 -6.10 -17.21 0.82
CA THR A 280 -6.40 -17.63 2.19
C THR A 280 -7.91 -17.76 2.46
N VAL A 281 -8.73 -16.86 1.91
CA VAL A 281 -10.16 -16.79 2.24
C VAL A 281 -11.01 -17.73 1.39
N PHE A 282 -10.56 -18.06 0.18
CA PHE A 282 -11.25 -18.98 -0.73
C PHE A 282 -10.57 -20.35 -0.90
N ASN A 283 -9.37 -20.53 -0.33
CA ASN A 283 -8.56 -21.76 -0.44
C ASN A 283 -8.24 -22.10 -1.90
N VAL A 284 -7.67 -21.12 -2.61
CA VAL A 284 -7.37 -21.20 -4.05
C VAL A 284 -5.86 -21.07 -4.31
N PRO A 285 -5.32 -21.74 -5.34
CA PRO A 285 -3.88 -21.74 -5.61
C PRO A 285 -3.43 -20.43 -6.27
N PHE A 286 -2.11 -20.24 -6.36
CA PHE A 286 -1.49 -18.96 -6.78
C PHE A 286 -1.91 -18.54 -8.19
N GLU A 287 -1.82 -19.47 -9.15
CA GLU A 287 -2.08 -19.30 -10.57
C GLU A 287 -3.54 -18.99 -10.91
N SER A 288 -4.47 -19.21 -9.98
CA SER A 288 -5.88 -18.88 -10.16
C SER A 288 -6.20 -17.40 -9.92
N VAL A 289 -5.32 -16.66 -9.24
CA VAL A 289 -5.56 -15.29 -8.80
C VAL A 289 -4.77 -14.30 -9.67
N GLN A 290 -5.49 -13.57 -10.52
CA GLN A 290 -4.94 -12.73 -11.58
C GLN A 290 -4.80 -11.27 -11.11
N GLU A 291 -3.85 -10.52 -11.67
CA GLU A 291 -3.74 -9.06 -11.47
C GLU A 291 -4.73 -8.35 -12.42
N ILE A 292 -5.39 -7.26 -12.00
CA ILE A 292 -6.14 -6.39 -12.93
C ILE A 292 -5.11 -5.57 -13.71
N ASP A 293 -5.16 -5.58 -15.04
CA ASP A 293 -4.17 -4.87 -15.86
C ASP A 293 -4.21 -3.33 -15.64
N PRO A 294 -3.08 -2.63 -15.86
CA PRO A 294 -3.07 -1.16 -15.88
C PRO A 294 -4.07 -0.59 -16.88
N GLY A 295 -4.81 0.45 -16.50
CA GLY A 295 -5.78 1.13 -17.38
C GLY A 295 -7.07 0.36 -17.66
N ASN A 296 -7.17 -0.89 -17.20
CA ASN A 296 -8.34 -1.74 -17.38
C ASN A 296 -9.27 -1.70 -16.16
N ALA A 297 -10.55 -2.01 -16.40
CA ALA A 297 -11.53 -2.31 -15.36
C ALA A 297 -12.10 -3.71 -15.52
N LEU A 298 -12.16 -4.45 -14.41
CA LEU A 298 -12.95 -5.66 -14.26
C LEU A 298 -14.40 -5.23 -14.02
N ILE A 299 -15.29 -5.48 -14.99
CA ILE A 299 -16.72 -5.17 -14.91
C ILE A 299 -17.48 -6.46 -14.63
N ILE A 300 -18.37 -6.42 -13.65
CA ILE A 300 -19.15 -7.57 -13.15
C ILE A 300 -20.63 -7.19 -13.29
N LYS A 301 -21.32 -7.72 -14.30
CA LYS A 301 -22.75 -7.47 -14.50
C LYS A 301 -23.60 -8.29 -13.51
N LYS A 302 -24.80 -7.81 -13.20
CA LYS A 302 -25.79 -8.45 -12.32
C LYS A 302 -25.99 -9.94 -12.64
N ASN A 303 -26.09 -10.27 -13.92
CA ASN A 303 -26.29 -11.63 -14.44
C ASN A 303 -25.06 -12.56 -14.34
N GLY A 304 -23.97 -12.11 -13.69
CA GLY A 304 -22.76 -12.90 -13.52
C GLY A 304 -21.76 -12.82 -14.68
N ARG A 305 -22.07 -12.11 -15.77
CA ARG A 305 -21.09 -11.86 -16.84
C ARG A 305 -19.98 -10.94 -16.31
N VAL A 306 -18.76 -11.44 -16.38
CA VAL A 306 -17.53 -10.68 -16.09
C VAL A 306 -16.81 -10.34 -17.39
N THR A 307 -16.25 -9.14 -17.49
CA THR A 307 -15.38 -8.72 -18.59
C THR A 307 -14.23 -7.86 -18.08
N MET A 308 -13.03 -8.03 -18.64
CA MET A 308 -11.95 -7.06 -18.51
C MET A 308 -12.05 -6.07 -19.69
N ASN A 309 -12.09 -4.78 -19.40
CA ASN A 309 -12.29 -3.73 -20.40
C ASN A 309 -11.23 -2.64 -20.26
N GLN A 310 -10.59 -2.26 -21.37
CA GLN A 310 -9.71 -1.09 -21.41
C GLN A 310 -10.53 0.20 -21.27
N ILE A 311 -10.15 1.03 -20.30
CA ILE A 311 -10.83 2.27 -19.92
C ILE A 311 -9.96 3.48 -20.27
N LEU A 312 -8.65 3.34 -20.09
CA LEU A 312 -7.60 4.26 -20.53
C LEU A 312 -6.52 3.44 -21.25
N GLU A 313 -5.78 4.08 -22.17
CA GLU A 313 -4.56 3.48 -22.73
C GLU A 313 -3.54 3.22 -21.60
N PRO A 314 -2.99 2.00 -21.48
CA PRO A 314 -1.91 1.73 -20.53
C PRO A 314 -0.68 2.58 -20.82
N THR A 315 -0.04 3.12 -19.78
CA THR A 315 1.26 3.78 -19.85
C THR A 315 2.38 2.80 -19.51
N VAL A 316 3.63 3.27 -19.42
CA VAL A 316 4.76 2.43 -18.98
C VAL A 316 4.47 1.92 -17.56
N LYS A 317 4.42 0.58 -17.37
CA LYS A 317 4.08 -0.03 -16.08
C LYS A 317 5.13 0.31 -15.01
N LYS A 318 4.79 1.26 -14.15
CA LYS A 318 5.53 1.69 -12.96
C LYS A 318 4.77 1.30 -11.69
N ALA A 319 4.47 0.01 -11.58
CA ALA A 319 3.85 -0.55 -10.38
C ALA A 319 4.79 -0.34 -9.17
N CYS A 320 4.23 0.12 -8.04
CA CYS A 320 4.99 0.54 -6.86
C CYS A 320 6.00 -0.50 -6.38
N SER A 321 7.30 -0.17 -6.30
CA SER A 321 8.30 -1.05 -5.68
C SER A 321 8.13 -1.18 -4.17
N PHE A 322 7.58 -0.16 -3.49
CA PHE A 322 7.31 -0.17 -2.04
C PHE A 322 6.24 -1.20 -1.64
N GLU A 323 5.39 -1.65 -2.57
CA GLU A 323 4.54 -2.83 -2.37
C GLU A 323 5.37 -4.07 -2.06
N ARG A 324 6.44 -4.27 -2.84
CA ARG A 324 7.31 -5.45 -2.73
C ARG A 324 8.23 -5.31 -1.53
N ILE A 325 8.84 -4.14 -1.33
CA ILE A 325 9.70 -3.86 -0.17
C ILE A 325 8.91 -3.98 1.16
N TYR A 326 7.74 -3.34 1.27
CA TYR A 326 7.06 -3.15 2.56
C TYR A 326 5.54 -3.43 2.60
N PHE A 327 4.68 -2.66 1.90
CA PHE A 327 3.21 -2.60 2.17
C PHE A 327 2.55 -3.99 2.23
N SER A 328 2.84 -4.82 1.21
CA SER A 328 2.16 -6.11 1.01
C SER A 328 2.76 -7.21 1.86
N ARG A 329 1.96 -8.25 2.09
CA ARG A 329 2.35 -9.46 2.83
C ARG A 329 3.47 -10.20 2.09
N GLY A 330 4.63 -10.30 2.75
CA GLY A 330 5.72 -11.22 2.36
C GLY A 330 5.36 -12.71 2.46
N SER A 331 4.08 -13.07 2.61
CA SER A 331 3.55 -14.43 2.40
C SER A 331 3.01 -14.65 0.99
N ASP A 332 3.02 -13.62 0.12
CA ASP A 332 2.87 -13.81 -1.32
C ASP A 332 4.14 -14.45 -1.89
N ALA A 333 3.99 -15.43 -2.78
CA ALA A 333 5.11 -16.22 -3.29
C ALA A 333 6.10 -15.39 -4.14
N GLU A 334 5.64 -14.35 -4.85
CA GLU A 334 6.54 -13.44 -5.56
C GLU A 334 7.26 -12.55 -4.53
N ILE A 335 6.51 -11.91 -3.64
CA ILE A 335 7.06 -10.94 -2.67
C ILE A 335 8.06 -11.58 -1.72
N TYR A 336 7.83 -12.83 -1.33
CA TYR A 336 8.77 -13.60 -0.52
C TYR A 336 10.12 -13.76 -1.22
N GLN A 337 10.11 -14.09 -2.52
CA GLN A 337 11.32 -14.26 -3.32
C GLN A 337 11.98 -12.92 -3.64
N GLU A 338 11.20 -11.92 -4.08
CA GLU A 338 11.65 -10.53 -4.33
C GLU A 338 12.40 -9.96 -3.09
N ARG A 339 11.86 -10.15 -1.87
CA ARG A 339 12.53 -9.72 -0.62
C ARG A 339 13.81 -10.50 -0.33
N LYS A 340 13.83 -11.82 -0.55
CA LYS A 340 15.07 -12.60 -0.41
C LYS A 340 16.15 -12.11 -1.37
N ASP A 341 15.78 -11.78 -2.61
CA ASP A 341 16.76 -11.34 -3.60
C ASP A 341 17.25 -9.90 -3.35
N LEU A 342 16.42 -9.00 -2.80
CA LEU A 342 16.89 -7.74 -2.21
C LEU A 342 17.95 -7.97 -1.11
N GLY A 343 17.75 -9.00 -0.27
CA GLY A 343 18.69 -9.41 0.76
C GLY A 343 20.01 -9.97 0.21
N LYS A 344 19.96 -10.74 -0.87
CA LYS A 344 21.15 -11.31 -1.52
C LYS A 344 22.00 -10.24 -2.20
N LEU A 345 21.35 -9.35 -2.96
CA LEU A 345 22.03 -8.36 -3.79
C LEU A 345 22.76 -7.28 -2.98
N ILE A 346 22.35 -7.00 -1.73
CA ILE A 346 23.05 -6.01 -0.88
C ILE A 346 24.34 -6.56 -0.21
N LEU A 347 24.58 -7.87 -0.23
CA LEU A 347 25.74 -8.48 0.42
C LEU A 347 27.11 -7.90 -0.02
N PRO A 348 27.39 -7.60 -1.31
CA PRO A 348 28.71 -7.08 -1.70
C PRO A 348 29.05 -5.75 -1.02
N ALA A 349 28.05 -4.88 -0.80
CA ALA A 349 28.21 -3.66 -0.04
C ALA A 349 28.44 -3.93 1.47
N VAL A 350 27.74 -4.91 2.03
CA VAL A 350 27.97 -5.38 3.41
C VAL A 350 29.39 -5.92 3.60
N LEU A 351 29.87 -6.77 2.67
CA LEU A 351 31.23 -7.33 2.68
C LEU A 351 32.29 -6.23 2.60
N LYS A 352 32.08 -5.19 1.77
CA LYS A 352 32.94 -3.98 1.74
C LYS A 352 32.96 -3.29 3.11
N ALA A 353 31.82 -3.15 3.77
CA ALA A 353 31.70 -2.44 5.06
C ALA A 353 32.15 -3.24 6.30
N ILE A 354 32.36 -4.55 6.20
CA ILE A 354 32.93 -5.39 7.28
C ILE A 354 34.36 -5.85 6.98
N ASP A 355 35.04 -5.24 5.99
CA ASP A 355 36.39 -5.64 5.55
C ASP A 355 36.48 -7.12 5.12
N SER A 356 35.35 -7.71 4.68
CA SER A 356 35.11 -9.14 4.44
C SER A 356 35.32 -10.08 5.65
N ASP A 357 35.40 -9.55 6.88
CA ASP A 357 35.53 -10.32 8.12
C ASP A 357 34.20 -10.97 8.53
N THR A 358 33.86 -12.10 7.92
CA THR A 358 32.66 -12.88 8.27
C THR A 358 32.80 -13.68 9.59
N ASP A 359 33.97 -13.74 10.20
CA ASP A 359 34.22 -14.56 11.40
C ASP A 359 33.94 -13.76 12.68
N ASN A 360 34.38 -12.48 12.69
CA ASN A 360 34.01 -11.48 13.70
C ASN A 360 32.85 -10.60 13.18
N THR A 361 31.83 -11.21 12.57
CA THR A 361 30.59 -10.50 12.22
C THR A 361 29.36 -11.28 12.67
N VAL A 362 28.41 -10.57 13.28
CA VAL A 362 27.08 -11.09 13.62
C VAL A 362 26.04 -10.42 12.73
N PHE A 363 25.25 -11.23 12.05
CA PHE A 363 24.15 -10.80 11.20
C PHE A 363 22.83 -10.87 11.99
N SER A 364 22.04 -9.79 11.95
CA SER A 364 20.73 -9.64 12.60
C SER A 364 19.77 -8.84 11.70
N TYR A 365 18.52 -8.67 12.14
CA TYR A 365 17.48 -7.86 11.48
C TYR A 365 16.65 -7.07 12.49
N ILE A 366 15.90 -6.08 12.00
CA ILE A 366 14.92 -5.29 12.76
C ILE A 366 13.52 -5.90 12.56
N PRO A 367 12.84 -6.38 13.63
CA PRO A 367 11.56 -7.07 13.45
C PRO A 367 10.38 -6.15 13.02
N ASN A 368 9.50 -6.55 12.11
CA ASN A 368 9.33 -7.91 11.55
C ASN A 368 9.59 -7.99 10.04
N THR A 369 9.36 -6.90 9.28
CA THR A 369 9.28 -6.94 7.81
C THR A 369 10.59 -7.34 7.14
N ALA A 370 11.73 -6.91 7.71
CA ALA A 370 13.07 -7.21 7.22
C ALA A 370 13.49 -8.69 7.33
N GLU A 371 12.72 -9.54 8.04
CA GLU A 371 13.06 -10.95 8.28
C GLU A 371 13.23 -11.76 6.98
N THR A 372 12.44 -11.47 5.94
CA THR A 372 12.57 -12.15 4.64
C THR A 372 13.85 -11.72 3.90
N SER A 373 14.16 -10.43 3.91
CA SER A 373 15.41 -9.88 3.35
C SER A 373 16.63 -10.38 4.12
N PHE A 374 16.51 -10.55 5.44
CA PHE A 374 17.53 -11.15 6.29
C PHE A 374 17.87 -12.59 5.89
N TYR A 375 16.88 -13.45 5.64
CA TYR A 375 17.14 -14.80 5.13
C TYR A 375 17.86 -14.78 3.78
N GLY A 376 17.54 -13.82 2.91
CA GLY A 376 18.28 -13.58 1.67
C GLY A 376 19.76 -13.22 1.89
N LEU A 377 20.01 -12.26 2.79
CA LEU A 377 21.37 -11.82 3.14
C LEU A 377 22.20 -12.97 3.75
N VAL A 378 21.58 -13.78 4.62
CA VAL A 378 22.21 -14.95 5.25
C VAL A 378 22.49 -16.06 4.23
N GLU A 379 21.59 -16.33 3.28
CA GLU A 379 21.84 -17.29 2.19
C GLU A 379 23.09 -16.87 1.39
N ALA A 380 23.15 -15.62 0.93
CA ALA A 380 24.32 -15.13 0.18
C ALA A 380 25.60 -15.11 1.03
N ALA A 381 25.52 -14.76 2.32
CA ALA A 381 26.68 -14.76 3.22
C ALA A 381 27.22 -16.19 3.43
N GLN A 382 26.34 -17.18 3.51
CA GLN A 382 26.73 -18.59 3.58
C GLN A 382 27.34 -19.08 2.27
N ASP A 383 26.83 -18.64 1.11
CA ASP A 383 27.43 -18.94 -0.19
C ASP A 383 28.84 -18.31 -0.34
N PHE A 384 29.04 -17.08 0.12
CA PHE A 384 30.37 -16.46 0.19
C PHE A 384 31.32 -17.26 1.11
N LEU A 385 30.85 -17.68 2.29
CA LEU A 385 31.63 -18.53 3.18
C LEU A 385 31.97 -19.89 2.54
N ASN A 386 31.03 -20.49 1.81
CA ASN A 386 31.26 -21.74 1.06
C ASN A 386 32.33 -21.56 -0.03
N GLN A 387 32.29 -20.45 -0.78
CA GLN A 387 33.34 -20.10 -1.76
C GLN A 387 34.70 -19.92 -1.09
N ARG A 388 34.76 -19.20 0.03
CA ARG A 388 35.99 -18.99 0.82
C ARG A 388 36.60 -20.32 1.29
N LYS A 389 35.76 -21.23 1.82
CA LYS A 389 36.19 -22.60 2.20
C LYS A 389 36.71 -23.39 1.00
N ASN A 390 36.00 -23.38 -0.12
CA ASN A 390 36.38 -24.13 -1.32
C ASN A 390 37.73 -23.65 -1.88
N ASN A 391 37.97 -22.34 -1.94
CA ASN A 391 39.25 -21.78 -2.39
C ASN A 391 40.39 -22.23 -1.47
N TYR A 392 40.22 -22.09 -0.15
CA TYR A 392 41.20 -22.56 0.83
C TYR A 392 41.50 -24.07 0.70
N ILE A 393 40.47 -24.90 0.45
CA ILE A 393 40.63 -26.35 0.24
C ILE A 393 41.44 -26.64 -1.03
N LEU A 394 41.20 -25.92 -2.13
CA LEU A 394 41.91 -26.12 -3.39
C LEU A 394 43.38 -25.70 -3.29
N GLU A 395 43.66 -24.60 -2.59
CA GLU A 395 45.01 -24.08 -2.34
C GLU A 395 45.81 -25.00 -1.40
N ASN A 396 45.19 -25.47 -0.31
CA ASN A 396 45.84 -26.27 0.74
C ASN A 396 45.67 -27.80 0.55
N ARG A 397 45.22 -28.26 -0.63
CA ARG A 397 44.89 -29.67 -0.90
C ARG A 397 46.00 -30.69 -0.59
N ASN A 398 47.25 -30.25 -0.53
CA ASN A 398 48.43 -31.09 -0.24
C ASN A 398 48.84 -31.06 1.25
N THR A 399 48.26 -30.17 2.06
CA THR A 399 48.64 -29.87 3.46
C THR A 399 47.47 -30.00 4.44
N LEU A 400 46.22 -30.11 3.97
CA LEU A 400 45.05 -30.42 4.78
C LEU A 400 45.20 -31.74 5.55
N THR A 401 44.78 -31.74 6.81
CA THR A 401 44.57 -32.95 7.62
C THR A 401 43.07 -33.16 7.85
N ALA A 402 42.69 -34.32 8.39
CA ALA A 402 41.29 -34.53 8.80
C ALA A 402 40.84 -33.54 9.89
N GLU A 403 41.77 -33.08 10.73
CA GLU A 403 41.55 -32.12 11.81
C GLU A 403 41.33 -30.70 11.27
N THR A 404 42.27 -30.17 10.46
CA THR A 404 42.13 -28.82 9.89
C THR A 404 40.96 -28.71 8.90
N LEU A 405 40.60 -29.82 8.23
CA LEU A 405 39.38 -29.88 7.43
C LEU A 405 38.11 -29.84 8.30
N GLN A 406 38.09 -30.50 9.47
CA GLN A 406 36.97 -30.44 10.41
C GLN A 406 36.80 -29.02 11.00
N GLU A 407 37.91 -28.38 11.40
CA GLU A 407 37.91 -26.98 11.86
C GLU A 407 37.32 -26.04 10.80
N LEU A 408 37.82 -26.11 9.56
CA LEU A 408 37.33 -25.31 8.44
C LEU A 408 35.85 -25.57 8.13
N LEU A 409 35.40 -26.82 8.19
CA LEU A 409 34.00 -27.17 7.96
C LEU A 409 33.09 -26.67 9.10
N ALA A 410 33.57 -26.61 10.35
CA ALA A 410 32.82 -26.13 11.50
C ALA A 410 32.56 -24.60 11.52
N VAL A 411 33.35 -23.80 10.80
CA VAL A 411 33.12 -22.35 10.66
C VAL A 411 31.74 -22.09 10.03
N LYS A 412 30.94 -21.18 10.59
CA LYS A 412 29.59 -20.84 10.12
C LYS A 412 29.34 -19.34 10.24
N ILE A 413 28.46 -18.80 9.40
CA ILE A 413 27.95 -17.43 9.58
C ILE A 413 27.25 -17.34 10.94
N ARG A 414 27.56 -16.31 11.73
CA ARG A 414 26.90 -16.04 13.02
C ARG A 414 25.65 -15.21 12.76
N THR A 415 24.50 -15.81 13.03
CA THR A 415 23.18 -15.18 12.89
C THR A 415 22.48 -15.15 14.24
N GLU A 416 22.13 -13.96 14.73
CA GLU A 416 21.54 -13.80 16.06
C GLU A 416 20.31 -12.89 15.98
N LYS A 417 19.30 -13.17 16.83
CA LYS A 417 18.15 -12.26 16.98
C LYS A 417 18.51 -11.17 17.99
N VAL A 418 19.32 -10.21 17.55
CA VAL A 418 19.85 -9.17 18.44
C VAL A 418 18.73 -8.21 18.85
N ALA A 419 17.91 -7.73 17.91
CA ALA A 419 16.77 -6.87 18.22
C ALA A 419 15.48 -7.68 18.49
N ILE A 420 14.86 -7.42 19.64
CA ILE A 420 13.55 -7.94 20.04
C ILE A 420 12.57 -6.76 20.10
N LYS A 421 11.29 -6.99 19.78
CA LYS A 421 10.25 -5.95 19.70
C LYS A 421 9.05 -6.33 20.55
N ASP A 422 8.70 -5.52 21.55
CA ASP A 422 7.46 -5.73 22.31
C ASP A 422 6.27 -5.17 21.52
N ALA A 423 5.36 -6.05 21.13
CA ALA A 423 4.16 -5.71 20.37
C ALA A 423 3.04 -5.05 21.22
N LYS A 424 3.16 -5.00 22.55
CA LYS A 424 2.13 -4.49 23.47
C LYS A 424 2.26 -3.00 23.79
N LEU A 425 3.45 -2.42 23.64
CA LEU A 425 3.71 -1.00 23.88
C LEU A 425 3.19 -0.12 22.73
N ARG A 426 1.86 0.02 22.63
CA ARG A 426 1.26 1.16 21.92
C ARG A 426 1.38 2.40 22.81
N THR A 427 2.03 3.46 22.31
CA THR A 427 2.13 4.74 23.02
C THR A 427 0.74 5.38 23.15
N PHE A 428 0.11 5.22 24.32
CA PHE A 428 -1.06 6.01 24.68
C PHE A 428 -0.66 7.48 24.89
N ILE A 429 -1.64 8.39 24.88
CA ILE A 429 -1.41 9.84 24.78
C ILE A 429 -0.62 10.34 26.01
N THR A 430 0.58 10.84 25.76
CA THR A 430 1.43 11.56 26.73
C THR A 430 2.11 12.74 26.02
N GLU A 431 2.64 13.69 26.80
CA GLU A 431 3.34 14.88 26.27
C GLU A 431 4.60 14.47 25.49
N ASP A 432 4.94 15.18 24.41
CA ASP A 432 5.95 14.72 23.44
C ASP A 432 7.34 14.44 24.07
N SER A 433 7.72 15.14 25.14
CA SER A 433 8.94 14.89 25.92
C SER A 433 9.04 13.50 26.55
N SER A 434 7.91 12.87 26.86
CA SER A 434 7.83 11.50 27.42
C SER A 434 7.69 10.41 26.35
N ARG A 435 7.39 10.83 25.11
CA ARG A 435 7.08 9.93 24.01
C ARG A 435 8.33 9.28 23.43
N ASP A 436 9.43 10.03 23.40
CA ASP A 436 10.73 9.57 22.93
C ASP A 436 11.30 8.46 23.83
N ASP A 437 11.12 8.59 25.14
CA ASP A 437 11.53 7.61 26.15
C ASP A 437 10.72 6.31 26.02
N LEU A 438 9.39 6.42 25.84
CA LEU A 438 8.53 5.28 25.53
C LEU A 438 8.90 4.58 24.21
N VAL A 439 9.33 5.33 23.17
CA VAL A 439 9.79 4.75 21.89
C VAL A 439 11.12 4.01 22.05
N ALA A 440 12.02 4.48 22.93
CA ALA A 440 13.26 3.77 23.25
C ALA A 440 13.02 2.41 23.94
N HIS A 441 11.88 2.24 24.63
CA HIS A 441 11.47 1.00 25.30
C HIS A 441 10.63 0.03 24.44
N VAL A 442 10.31 0.34 23.17
CA VAL A 442 9.58 -0.58 22.27
C VAL A 442 10.43 -1.80 21.86
N TYR A 443 11.74 -1.71 22.02
CA TYR A 443 12.70 -2.74 21.62
C TYR A 443 13.66 -3.08 22.76
N ASP A 444 14.09 -4.34 22.81
CA ASP A 444 15.11 -4.86 23.73
C ASP A 444 16.20 -5.59 22.95
N VAL A 445 17.34 -5.87 23.60
CA VAL A 445 18.49 -6.56 22.98
C VAL A 445 18.86 -7.87 23.65
N THR A 446 19.23 -8.85 22.83
CA THR A 446 19.88 -10.09 23.29
C THR A 446 21.32 -9.78 23.72
N TYR A 447 21.56 -9.73 25.04
CA TYR A 447 22.90 -9.50 25.61
C TYR A 447 23.79 -10.75 25.50
N GLY A 448 25.11 -10.54 25.39
CA GLY A 448 26.13 -11.60 25.48
C GLY A 448 26.45 -12.35 24.18
N VAL A 449 25.76 -12.07 23.07
CA VAL A 449 26.02 -12.69 21.75
C VAL A 449 26.98 -11.90 20.85
N ILE A 450 27.28 -10.65 21.23
CA ILE A 450 28.21 -9.72 20.58
C ILE A 450 29.45 -9.56 21.46
N LYS A 451 30.62 -9.44 20.83
CA LYS A 451 31.92 -9.18 21.47
C LYS A 451 32.50 -7.82 21.04
N PRO A 452 33.52 -7.29 21.76
CA PRO A 452 34.22 -6.05 21.38
C PRO A 452 34.86 -6.04 19.99
N GLU A 453 35.30 -7.20 19.49
CA GLU A 453 35.89 -7.33 18.15
C GLU A 453 34.86 -7.42 17.02
N ASP A 454 33.57 -7.68 17.32
CA ASP A 454 32.57 -8.01 16.31
C ASP A 454 32.06 -6.77 15.55
N ASN A 455 31.87 -6.91 14.24
CA ASN A 455 30.96 -6.06 13.46
C ASN A 455 29.52 -6.58 13.63
N LEU A 456 28.57 -5.70 13.92
CA LEU A 456 27.14 -6.02 13.99
C LEU A 456 26.43 -5.51 12.74
N VAL A 457 26.09 -6.42 11.83
CA VAL A 457 25.30 -6.14 10.63
C VAL A 457 23.82 -6.32 10.98
N ILE A 458 23.00 -5.28 10.78
CA ILE A 458 21.56 -5.33 11.07
C ILE A 458 20.74 -4.76 9.91
N ILE A 459 19.89 -5.61 9.31
CA ILE A 459 19.04 -5.22 8.18
C ILE A 459 17.66 -4.72 8.63
N ASP A 460 17.24 -3.60 8.06
CA ASP A 460 15.90 -3.02 8.13
C ASP A 460 15.24 -3.04 6.74
N ASP A 461 13.93 -2.86 6.70
CA ASP A 461 13.23 -2.74 5.42
C ASP A 461 13.61 -1.46 4.67
N SER A 462 13.56 -0.31 5.35
CA SER A 462 13.71 1.02 4.77
C SER A 462 14.10 2.08 5.82
N ILE A 463 14.71 3.19 5.39
CA ILE A 463 15.05 4.31 6.28
C ILE A 463 14.42 5.61 5.74
N VAL A 464 13.38 6.09 6.43
CA VAL A 464 12.59 7.27 6.01
C VAL A 464 13.11 8.55 6.65
N ARG A 465 12.87 8.74 7.96
CA ARG A 465 13.25 9.95 8.71
C ARG A 465 14.48 9.71 9.59
N GLY A 466 14.75 8.46 9.94
CA GLY A 466 15.89 8.01 10.74
C GLY A 466 15.74 8.24 12.25
N THR A 467 14.59 8.71 12.75
CA THR A 467 14.48 9.16 14.15
C THR A 467 14.74 8.03 15.14
N THR A 468 14.08 6.88 14.96
CA THR A 468 14.31 5.68 15.78
C THR A 468 15.71 5.12 15.63
N LEU A 469 16.36 5.19 14.46
CA LEU A 469 17.74 4.72 14.32
C LEU A 469 18.65 5.52 15.26
N LYS A 470 18.55 6.86 15.22
CA LYS A 470 19.30 7.76 16.10
C LYS A 470 18.94 7.63 17.59
N MET A 471 17.65 7.55 17.89
CA MET A 471 17.14 7.69 19.27
C MET A 471 17.07 6.36 20.02
N SER A 472 16.88 5.25 19.31
CA SER A 472 16.67 3.93 19.90
C SER A 472 17.68 2.92 19.40
N ILE A 473 17.66 2.56 18.11
CA ILE A 473 18.33 1.35 17.62
C ILE A 473 19.86 1.45 17.70
N ILE A 474 20.49 2.51 17.17
CA ILE A 474 21.96 2.62 17.20
C ILE A 474 22.46 2.71 18.66
N LYS A 475 21.83 3.53 19.49
CA LYS A 475 22.12 3.66 20.94
C LYS A 475 21.94 2.35 21.72
N MET A 476 21.03 1.49 21.29
CA MET A 476 20.74 0.18 21.90
C MET A 476 21.75 -0.87 21.47
N MET A 477 22.16 -0.87 20.20
CA MET A 477 23.22 -1.75 19.70
C MET A 477 24.60 -1.39 20.26
N ASP A 478 24.91 -0.11 20.48
CA ASP A 478 26.17 0.33 21.08
C ASP A 478 26.36 -0.17 22.53
N ARG A 479 25.27 -0.45 23.27
CA ARG A 479 25.33 -1.09 24.60
C ARG A 479 25.96 -2.48 24.59
N LEU A 480 25.90 -3.17 23.44
CA LEU A 480 26.52 -4.47 23.21
C LEU A 480 28.02 -4.34 22.87
N LYS A 481 28.52 -3.11 22.71
CA LYS A 481 29.91 -2.73 22.44
C LYS A 481 30.57 -3.41 21.23
N PRO A 482 29.90 -3.52 20.06
CA PRO A 482 30.57 -3.99 18.85
C PRO A 482 31.70 -3.02 18.41
N LYS A 483 32.64 -3.51 17.60
CA LYS A 483 33.63 -2.70 16.87
C LYS A 483 32.94 -1.72 15.92
N ARG A 484 31.93 -2.19 15.19
CA ARG A 484 31.23 -1.49 14.11
C ARG A 484 29.76 -1.88 14.09
N ILE A 485 28.86 -0.92 13.86
CA ILE A 485 27.43 -1.12 13.63
C ILE A 485 27.16 -0.81 12.16
N VAL A 486 26.73 -1.80 11.38
CA VAL A 486 26.38 -1.65 9.96
C VAL A 486 24.87 -1.78 9.82
N ILE A 487 24.17 -0.65 9.69
CA ILE A 487 22.73 -0.64 9.37
C ILE A 487 22.59 -0.88 7.86
N VAL A 488 21.70 -1.79 7.47
CA VAL A 488 21.47 -2.15 6.07
C VAL A 488 20.01 -1.90 5.71
N SER A 489 19.73 -1.02 4.76
CA SER A 489 18.38 -0.76 4.24
C SER A 489 18.14 -1.60 2.99
N SER A 490 17.15 -2.50 3.02
CA SER A 490 16.77 -3.28 1.83
C SER A 490 16.13 -2.42 0.71
N ALA A 491 15.71 -1.21 1.05
CA ALA A 491 15.31 -0.15 0.11
C ALA A 491 16.49 0.78 -0.23
N PRO A 492 16.49 1.38 -1.44
CA PRO A 492 17.27 2.58 -1.75
C PRO A 492 16.90 3.81 -0.90
N GLN A 493 17.68 4.88 -1.06
CA GLN A 493 17.50 6.14 -0.32
C GLN A 493 16.18 6.84 -0.69
N ILE A 494 15.29 7.02 0.28
CA ILE A 494 14.05 7.77 0.09
C ILE A 494 14.37 9.27 0.01
N ARG A 495 14.32 9.81 -1.22
CA ARG A 495 14.76 11.15 -1.61
C ARG A 495 13.59 12.09 -1.95
N TYR A 496 12.47 11.56 -2.46
CA TYR A 496 11.36 12.35 -2.96
C TYR A 496 10.02 11.95 -2.32
N PRO A 497 9.02 12.85 -2.22
CA PRO A 497 7.76 12.58 -1.56
C PRO A 497 6.86 11.68 -2.40
N ASP A 498 6.01 10.90 -1.74
CA ASP A 498 4.94 10.20 -2.43
C ASP A 498 3.68 11.07 -2.61
N CYS A 499 2.95 10.82 -3.69
CA CYS A 499 1.71 11.49 -4.04
C CYS A 499 0.59 10.53 -4.50
N TYR A 500 0.74 9.23 -4.22
CA TYR A 500 -0.15 8.16 -4.68
C TYR A 500 -0.78 7.36 -3.54
N GLY A 501 -0.29 7.50 -2.30
CA GLY A 501 -0.94 7.03 -1.07
C GLY A 501 -0.02 6.53 0.05
N ILE A 502 1.29 6.81 0.01
CA ILE A 502 2.22 6.64 1.15
C ILE A 502 2.26 7.97 1.93
N ASP A 503 2.29 7.97 3.26
CA ASP A 503 2.55 9.20 4.04
C ASP A 503 4.04 9.60 4.06
N MET A 504 4.55 9.98 2.89
CA MET A 504 5.89 10.54 2.65
C MET A 504 5.83 11.99 2.12
N ALA A 505 4.75 12.71 2.37
CA ALA A 505 4.40 13.94 1.64
C ALA A 505 5.25 15.21 1.92
N LYS A 506 6.36 15.10 2.67
CA LYS A 506 7.19 16.22 3.16
C LYS A 506 8.69 15.91 3.01
N LEU A 507 9.40 16.71 2.22
CA LEU A 507 10.83 16.50 1.90
C LEU A 507 11.74 16.66 3.13
N GLU A 508 11.48 17.66 3.96
CA GLU A 508 12.20 17.94 5.19
C GLU A 508 12.06 16.84 6.26
N GLY A 509 11.07 15.96 6.11
CA GLY A 509 10.95 14.73 6.90
C GLY A 509 11.95 13.64 6.49
N LEU A 510 12.44 13.65 5.25
CA LEU A 510 13.28 12.60 4.69
C LEU A 510 14.74 12.76 5.13
N VAL A 511 15.38 11.66 5.55
CA VAL A 511 16.77 11.71 6.05
C VAL A 511 17.78 11.99 4.92
N ALA A 512 17.56 11.43 3.72
CA ALA A 512 18.44 11.64 2.57
C ALA A 512 18.38 13.09 2.05
N PHE A 513 17.21 13.73 2.06
CA PHE A 513 17.08 15.16 1.73
C PHE A 513 17.84 16.04 2.74
N ARG A 514 17.68 15.80 4.04
CA ARG A 514 18.42 16.53 5.08
C ARG A 514 19.93 16.31 5.00
N ALA A 515 20.38 15.11 4.62
CA ALA A 515 21.80 14.81 4.38
C ALA A 515 22.36 15.53 3.15
N ALA A 516 21.65 15.54 2.02
CA ALA A 516 22.05 16.32 0.84
C ALA A 516 22.13 17.83 1.14
N LEU A 517 21.17 18.39 1.89
CA LEU A 517 21.22 19.78 2.34
C LEU A 517 22.39 20.09 3.29
N ALA A 518 22.88 19.12 4.07
CA ALA A 518 24.07 19.27 4.90
C ALA A 518 25.34 19.28 4.03
N LEU A 519 25.48 18.33 3.10
CA LEU A 519 26.59 18.26 2.17
C LEU A 519 26.68 19.50 1.26
N LEU A 520 25.55 20.06 0.82
CA LEU A 520 25.52 21.32 0.05
C LEU A 520 26.06 22.50 0.87
N LYS A 521 25.81 22.55 2.19
CA LYS A 521 26.39 23.60 3.06
C LYS A 521 27.90 23.40 3.22
N GLU A 522 28.33 22.17 3.50
CA GLU A 522 29.74 21.83 3.73
C GLU A 522 30.62 22.03 2.48
N ARG A 523 30.06 21.87 1.27
CA ARG A 523 30.74 22.18 0.00
C ARG A 523 30.58 23.63 -0.46
N ASN A 524 29.87 24.49 0.28
CA ASN A 524 29.49 25.85 -0.11
C ASN A 524 28.64 25.93 -1.41
N LEU A 525 27.93 24.85 -1.74
CA LEU A 525 27.09 24.70 -2.94
C LEU A 525 25.60 25.01 -2.68
N TYR A 526 25.27 25.65 -1.55
CA TYR A 526 23.87 25.86 -1.14
C TYR A 526 23.05 26.74 -2.12
N HIS A 527 23.71 27.52 -2.99
CA HIS A 527 23.06 28.27 -4.08
C HIS A 527 22.21 27.39 -5.02
N ILE A 528 22.53 26.10 -5.14
CA ILE A 528 21.73 25.12 -5.90
C ILE A 528 20.30 25.02 -5.33
N VAL A 529 20.11 25.21 -4.03
CA VAL A 529 18.77 25.22 -3.40
C VAL A 529 17.93 26.40 -3.89
N ASP A 530 18.56 27.57 -4.05
CA ASP A 530 17.93 28.80 -4.54
C ASP A 530 17.64 28.71 -6.05
N GLU A 531 18.54 28.11 -6.83
CA GLU A 531 18.35 27.84 -8.26
C GLU A 531 17.21 26.84 -8.51
N VAL A 532 17.17 25.73 -7.78
CA VAL A 532 16.08 24.74 -7.86
C VAL A 532 14.75 25.38 -7.46
N TYR A 533 14.73 26.24 -6.43
CA TYR A 533 13.52 26.99 -6.06
C TYR A 533 13.05 27.89 -7.22
N ALA A 534 13.95 28.66 -7.84
CA ALA A 534 13.62 29.51 -8.98
C ALA A 534 13.09 28.70 -10.18
N LYS A 535 13.70 27.55 -10.50
CA LYS A 535 13.27 26.63 -11.57
C LYS A 535 11.91 26.00 -11.26
N CYS A 536 11.67 25.55 -10.03
CA CYS A 536 10.36 25.05 -9.58
C CYS A 536 9.28 26.15 -9.67
N LYS A 537 9.61 27.39 -9.24
CA LYS A 537 8.68 28.52 -9.24
C LYS A 537 8.29 29.00 -10.64
N ALA A 538 9.22 28.96 -11.60
CA ALA A 538 8.96 29.28 -12.99
C ALA A 538 7.89 28.38 -13.64
N GLN A 539 7.73 27.14 -13.16
CA GLN A 539 6.75 26.17 -13.66
C GLN A 539 5.39 26.22 -12.96
N GLU A 540 5.15 27.18 -12.05
CA GLU A 540 3.94 27.24 -11.21
C GLU A 540 2.62 27.30 -12.02
N ASN A 541 2.66 27.76 -13.27
CA ASN A 541 1.51 27.86 -14.18
C ASN A 541 1.66 26.98 -15.44
N PHE A 542 2.57 26.00 -15.45
CA PHE A 542 2.72 25.07 -16.57
C PHE A 542 1.62 23.98 -16.50
N ALA A 543 1.23 23.41 -17.64
CA ALA A 543 0.42 22.21 -17.65
C ALA A 543 1.27 21.01 -17.22
N ASP A 544 0.73 20.10 -16.41
CA ASP A 544 1.50 19.00 -15.76
C ASP A 544 2.43 18.22 -16.70
N LYS A 545 1.97 17.96 -17.93
CA LYS A 545 2.73 17.27 -19.00
C LYS A 545 4.04 17.97 -19.41
N ASP A 546 4.17 19.26 -19.12
CA ASP A 546 5.31 20.11 -19.44
C ASP A 546 6.17 20.41 -18.20
N VAL A 547 5.83 19.86 -17.02
CA VAL A 547 6.54 20.09 -15.74
C VAL A 547 7.68 19.09 -15.55
N VAL A 548 8.89 19.62 -15.37
CA VAL A 548 10.13 18.87 -15.07
C VAL A 548 10.41 18.87 -13.57
N ASN A 549 10.79 17.71 -13.00
CA ASN A 549 11.23 17.60 -11.61
C ASN A 549 12.68 18.11 -11.43
N TYR A 550 12.83 19.38 -11.03
CA TYR A 550 14.15 19.98 -10.76
C TYR A 550 14.72 19.65 -9.38
N VAL A 551 13.93 19.03 -8.48
CA VAL A 551 14.42 18.61 -7.15
C VAL A 551 15.51 17.54 -7.26
N THR A 552 15.59 16.86 -8.42
CA THR A 552 16.69 15.96 -8.81
C THR A 552 18.08 16.63 -8.74
N GLU A 553 18.19 17.92 -9.03
CA GLU A 553 19.46 18.65 -9.04
C GLU A 553 20.08 18.74 -7.63
N ILE A 554 19.27 18.71 -6.56
CA ILE A 554 19.72 18.72 -5.15
C ILE A 554 20.65 17.54 -4.85
N TYR A 555 20.46 16.41 -5.54
CA TYR A 555 21.23 15.18 -5.36
C TYR A 555 22.38 15.04 -6.37
N SER A 556 22.37 15.82 -7.45
CA SER A 556 23.31 15.68 -8.58
C SER A 556 24.79 15.85 -8.26
N GLN A 557 25.12 16.44 -7.11
CA GLN A 557 26.49 16.74 -6.66
C GLN A 557 27.09 15.65 -5.77
N PHE A 558 26.39 14.53 -5.59
CA PHE A 558 26.73 13.48 -4.63
C PHE A 558 26.50 12.08 -5.20
N THR A 559 27.38 11.15 -4.83
CA THR A 559 27.13 9.72 -4.93
C THR A 559 26.19 9.23 -3.82
N ASP A 560 25.57 8.09 -4.05
CA ASP A 560 24.77 7.40 -3.02
C ASP A 560 25.60 7.06 -1.78
N GLU A 561 26.90 6.76 -1.92
CA GLU A 561 27.80 6.47 -0.79
C GLU A 561 28.06 7.72 0.07
N GLU A 562 28.32 8.90 -0.53
CA GLU A 562 28.49 10.15 0.21
C GLU A 562 27.24 10.56 1.01
N ILE A 563 26.04 10.37 0.44
CA ILE A 563 24.79 10.62 1.16
C ILE A 563 24.59 9.58 2.28
N SER A 564 24.96 8.31 2.05
CA SER A 564 24.84 7.24 3.05
C SER A 564 25.74 7.48 4.26
N ASP A 565 27.00 7.86 4.03
CA ASP A 565 27.94 8.23 5.09
C ASP A 565 27.49 9.49 5.83
N LYS A 566 26.90 10.48 5.14
CA LYS A 566 26.34 11.65 5.84
C LYS A 566 25.12 11.32 6.68
N ILE A 567 24.27 10.38 6.25
CA ILE A 567 23.18 9.85 7.09
C ILE A 567 23.75 9.13 8.31
N ALA A 568 24.84 8.35 8.17
CA ALA A 568 25.50 7.68 9.29
C ALA A 568 26.05 8.69 10.33
N GLU A 569 26.73 9.74 9.89
CA GLU A 569 27.18 10.85 10.73
C GLU A 569 25.99 11.53 11.44
N MET A 570 24.96 11.92 10.69
CA MET A 570 23.80 12.64 11.21
C MET A 570 22.92 11.82 12.17
N LEU A 571 22.90 10.49 12.04
CA LEU A 571 22.17 9.60 12.94
C LEU A 571 22.99 9.14 14.15
N SER A 572 24.31 9.38 14.15
CA SER A 572 25.19 9.15 15.29
C SER A 572 25.11 10.26 16.36
N SER A 573 25.81 10.07 17.47
CA SER A 573 26.09 11.06 18.52
C SER A 573 27.45 10.80 19.16
N PRO A 574 28.06 11.78 19.86
CA PRO A 574 29.32 11.59 20.60
C PRO A 574 29.23 10.62 21.80
N GLU A 575 28.08 10.00 22.04
CA GLU A 575 27.86 9.00 23.09
C GLU A 575 28.05 7.56 22.57
N ILE A 576 28.03 7.38 21.24
CA ILE A 576 28.17 6.09 20.54
C ILE A 576 29.66 5.82 20.33
N ASN A 577 30.08 4.59 20.64
CA ASN A 577 31.49 4.19 20.71
C ASN A 577 31.90 3.36 19.49
N ALA A 578 30.98 2.57 18.94
CA ALA A 578 31.19 1.79 17.73
C ALA A 578 31.22 2.68 16.46
N GLU A 579 31.99 2.26 15.45
CA GLU A 579 31.91 2.89 14.12
C GLU A 579 30.53 2.64 13.51
N VAL A 580 29.77 3.69 13.17
CA VAL A 580 28.45 3.55 12.53
C VAL A 580 28.60 3.67 11.02
N LYS A 581 28.14 2.66 10.28
CA LYS A 581 27.96 2.69 8.82
C LYS A 581 26.51 2.40 8.47
N ILE A 582 26.04 3.02 7.39
CA ILE A 582 24.69 2.82 6.85
C ILE A 582 24.81 2.51 5.35
N ILE A 583 24.14 1.45 4.92
CA ILE A 583 24.13 0.96 3.54
C ILE A 583 22.68 1.02 3.05
N PHE A 584 22.49 1.46 1.81
CA PHE A 584 21.20 1.40 1.11
C PHE A 584 21.32 0.48 -0.10
N GLN A 585 20.21 -0.16 -0.48
CA GLN A 585 20.15 -0.93 -1.72
C GLN A 585 20.27 -0.01 -2.93
N THR A 586 20.86 -0.47 -4.03
CA THR A 586 20.90 0.32 -5.27
C THR A 586 19.55 0.25 -6.00
N VAL A 587 19.21 1.29 -6.78
CA VAL A 587 18.00 1.25 -7.63
C VAL A 587 18.12 0.16 -8.72
N GLU A 588 19.34 -0.11 -9.20
CA GLU A 588 19.61 -1.16 -10.19
C GLU A 588 19.31 -2.56 -9.60
N ASP A 589 19.77 -2.83 -8.39
CA ASP A 589 19.58 -4.11 -7.69
C ASP A 589 18.14 -4.27 -7.19
N LEU A 590 17.46 -3.19 -6.80
CA LEU A 590 16.02 -3.19 -6.59
C LEU A 590 15.27 -3.66 -7.86
N HIS A 591 15.66 -3.17 -9.04
CA HIS A 591 15.02 -3.57 -10.30
C HIS A 591 15.40 -4.99 -10.75
N LYS A 592 16.57 -5.51 -10.36
CA LYS A 592 16.91 -6.95 -10.52
C LYS A 592 16.03 -7.84 -9.63
N ALA A 593 15.79 -7.43 -8.38
CA ALA A 593 14.97 -8.18 -7.43
C ALA A 593 13.46 -8.10 -7.73
N CYS A 594 12.96 -6.93 -8.12
CA CYS A 594 11.54 -6.61 -8.29
C CYS A 594 11.16 -6.26 -9.76
N PRO A 595 11.48 -7.09 -10.77
CA PRO A 595 11.43 -6.69 -12.19
C PRO A 595 10.02 -6.41 -12.74
N LYS A 596 8.95 -6.73 -11.98
CA LYS A 596 7.55 -6.43 -12.33
C LYS A 596 7.04 -5.10 -11.75
N ASN A 597 7.82 -4.48 -10.86
CA ASN A 597 7.45 -3.33 -10.04
C ASN A 597 8.52 -2.23 -10.10
N LEU A 598 8.74 -1.70 -11.31
CA LEU A 598 9.73 -0.67 -11.64
C LEU A 598 9.29 0.77 -11.27
N GLY A 599 8.35 0.92 -10.35
CA GLY A 599 7.93 2.22 -9.83
C GLY A 599 8.86 2.66 -8.70
N ASP A 600 9.74 3.63 -8.94
CA ASP A 600 10.85 4.00 -8.05
C ASP A 600 10.92 5.50 -7.71
N TRP A 601 9.86 6.27 -7.99
CA TRP A 601 9.84 7.74 -7.96
C TRP A 601 10.30 8.38 -6.64
N TYR A 602 10.07 7.75 -5.50
CA TYR A 602 10.57 8.19 -4.18
C TYR A 602 12.09 8.02 -4.01
N PHE A 603 12.76 7.24 -4.86
CA PHE A 603 14.22 7.06 -4.92
C PHE A 603 14.88 7.87 -6.04
N THR A 604 14.25 7.94 -7.22
CA THR A 604 14.81 8.53 -8.45
C THR A 604 14.27 9.92 -8.79
N GLY A 605 13.02 10.20 -8.42
CA GLY A 605 12.28 11.38 -8.87
C GLY A 605 11.57 11.20 -10.21
N ASP A 606 11.58 9.99 -10.79
CA ASP A 606 10.94 9.68 -12.08
C ASP A 606 9.47 9.26 -11.91
N TYR A 607 8.59 10.25 -11.72
CA TYR A 607 7.18 10.02 -11.41
C TYR A 607 6.43 9.27 -12.55
N PRO A 608 5.49 8.36 -12.20
CA PRO A 608 4.66 7.65 -13.17
C PRO A 608 3.54 8.49 -13.79
N THR A 609 3.24 9.67 -13.22
CA THR A 609 2.22 10.58 -13.74
C THR A 609 2.76 12.02 -13.81
N PRO A 610 2.38 12.83 -14.83
CA PRO A 610 2.80 14.22 -14.95
C PRO A 610 2.53 15.08 -13.72
N GLY A 611 1.37 14.91 -13.08
CA GLY A 611 1.03 15.65 -11.86
C GLY A 611 1.92 15.30 -10.66
N GLY A 612 2.64 14.17 -10.69
CA GLY A 612 3.70 13.85 -9.72
C GLY A 612 4.87 14.83 -9.77
N ASN A 613 5.31 15.24 -10.97
CA ASN A 613 6.36 16.25 -11.14
C ASN A 613 5.93 17.63 -10.59
N ARG A 614 4.66 18.00 -10.77
CA ARG A 614 4.09 19.20 -10.11
C ARG A 614 4.14 19.07 -8.59
N VAL A 615 3.77 17.91 -8.04
CA VAL A 615 3.73 17.69 -6.58
C VAL A 615 5.11 17.76 -5.95
N VAL A 616 6.15 17.13 -6.50
CA VAL A 616 7.51 17.21 -5.93
C VAL A 616 8.08 18.63 -5.98
N ASN A 617 7.88 19.35 -7.08
CA ASN A 617 8.25 20.77 -7.19
C ASN A 617 7.49 21.63 -6.16
N ARG A 618 6.19 21.37 -5.94
CA ARG A 618 5.39 22.07 -4.92
C ARG A 618 5.82 21.72 -3.50
N ALA A 619 6.21 20.47 -3.22
CA ALA A 619 6.76 20.07 -1.93
C ALA A 619 8.08 20.81 -1.63
N PHE A 620 8.95 20.95 -2.63
CA PHE A 620 10.19 21.72 -2.50
C PHE A 620 9.94 23.21 -2.29
N MET A 621 8.99 23.81 -3.03
CA MET A 621 8.56 25.19 -2.76
C MET A 621 7.96 25.35 -1.37
N ASN A 622 7.14 24.41 -0.87
CA ASN A 622 6.60 24.46 0.48
C ASN A 622 7.72 24.41 1.54
N PHE A 623 8.71 23.53 1.37
CA PHE A 623 9.92 23.48 2.21
C PHE A 623 10.68 24.82 2.22
N TYR A 624 10.99 25.36 1.03
CA TYR A 624 11.76 26.61 0.88
C TYR A 624 11.00 27.83 1.43
N GLU A 625 9.69 27.90 1.20
CA GLU A 625 8.80 28.96 1.69
C GLU A 625 8.40 28.77 3.18
N GLY A 626 8.88 27.73 3.87
CA GLY A 626 8.60 27.46 5.29
C GLY A 626 7.14 27.07 5.60
N LYS A 627 6.42 26.50 4.63
CA LYS A 627 4.98 26.21 4.71
C LYS A 627 4.71 24.77 5.13
N ASP A 628 4.10 24.58 6.31
CA ASP A 628 3.66 23.27 6.78
C ASP A 628 2.38 22.77 6.06
N ALA A 629 2.50 22.45 4.76
CA ALA A 629 1.39 22.09 3.89
C ALA A 629 1.72 20.90 2.99
N ARG A 630 0.72 20.06 2.68
CA ARG A 630 0.84 19.08 1.59
C ARG A 630 0.91 19.80 0.23
N ALA A 631 1.51 19.11 -0.73
CA ALA A 631 1.80 19.64 -2.06
C ALA A 631 0.72 19.35 -3.12
N TYR A 632 -0.31 18.59 -2.74
CA TYR A 632 -1.55 18.34 -3.47
C TYR A 632 -2.73 18.74 -2.59
#